data_AF-A0A1Y5I3U4-F1
#
_entry.id   AF-A0A1Y5I3U4-F1
#
_cell.length_a   1.000
_cell.length_b   1.000
_cell.length_c   1.000
_cell.angle_alpha   90.00
_cell.angle_beta   90.00
_cell.angle_gamma   90.00
#
_symmetry.space_group_name_H-M   'P 1'
#
loop_
_entity.id
_entity.type
_entity.pdbx_description
1 polymer ?
#
loop_
_entity_poly.entity_id
_entity_poly.type
_entity_poly.pdbx_seq_one_letter_code
_entity_poly.pdbx_strand_id
1 'polypeptide(L)'
;MCDSRAAFFWPRFALECALVVALAAALPSSIGDAVRGVEDGTRTLGTNAAALAACALAANAERNKRTKDLKRLAKELALQRMVVIQRNRLFEETTFTLGELRNVARVAVVYGDAEKVERDLMRATPYRRRLEQSRILVVPVVERGESGGEGGAVADVGPGRWELLKDVVEAYPGAGAGRWLAWPTKNDDWSEYFRGLIKSEDVARGGYLTISTTGLIRGSGVGSPDWSVLLSTFPRNRPGNKDDEEAEKAWKRATLDSSESLETRGTGAEIARAGGRGAVSQTIPRDDPSLSPIVELHEKFYRSLGTGDDTGMAEVWSSAKSSRPSCLSPLVEKGARLDGWDVVLRPDRRPQGMRIDDLDITIEKGVATLTGLETVANGATLLCTQTFERDDNAEWMMTSHTTIPYGADTVAKIVLRCDANGCIAVPARAVASDK
;
A
#
# COMPACT_ATOMS: atom_id res chain seq x y z
N MET A 1 10.67 24.62 8.24
CA MET A 1 10.18 25.25 9.49
C MET A 1 9.96 24.15 10.52
N CYS A 2 10.91 23.99 11.45
CA CYS A 2 10.75 23.10 12.59
C CYS A 2 9.86 23.81 13.60
N ASP A 3 8.59 23.43 13.64
CA ASP A 3 7.66 23.93 14.64
C ASP A 3 8.06 23.30 16.00
N SER A 4 8.60 24.14 16.86
CA SER A 4 9.25 23.83 18.12
C SER A 4 8.23 23.39 19.17
N ARG A 5 7.72 22.16 19.03
CA ARG A 5 6.99 21.46 20.09
C ARG A 5 7.85 21.19 21.34
N ALA A 6 9.15 21.46 21.31
CA ALA A 6 10.03 21.36 22.48
C ALA A 6 9.81 22.47 23.52
N ALA A 7 9.28 23.64 23.14
CA ALA A 7 9.25 24.82 24.02
C ALA A 7 8.24 24.73 25.18
N PHE A 8 7.25 23.83 25.11
CA PHE A 8 6.21 23.68 26.16
C PHE A 8 6.39 22.48 27.10
N PHE A 9 7.42 21.64 26.89
CA PHE A 9 7.56 20.36 27.61
C PHE A 9 8.42 20.42 28.87
N TRP A 10 9.45 21.27 28.90
CA TRP A 10 10.31 21.41 30.07
C TRP A 10 9.60 22.03 31.30
N PRO A 11 8.71 23.03 31.16
CA PRO A 11 8.03 23.62 32.32
C PRO A 11 7.15 22.62 33.07
N ARG A 12 6.43 21.74 32.35
CA ARG A 12 5.51 20.77 32.95
C ARG A 12 6.24 19.66 33.71
N PHE A 13 7.29 19.09 33.11
CA PHE A 13 8.08 18.06 33.78
C PHE A 13 8.86 18.61 34.99
N ALA A 14 9.37 19.85 34.90
CA ALA A 14 10.01 20.51 36.04
C ALA A 14 9.01 20.78 37.19
N LEU A 15 7.77 21.18 36.86
CA LEU A 15 6.72 21.47 37.84
C LEU A 15 6.20 20.19 38.51
N GLU A 16 6.04 19.10 37.77
CA GLU A 16 5.71 17.78 38.33
C GLU A 16 6.82 17.23 39.23
N CYS A 17 8.08 17.35 38.83
CA CYS A 17 9.23 16.97 39.66
C CYS A 17 9.33 17.82 40.93
N ALA A 18 9.11 19.14 40.83
CA ALA A 18 9.09 20.04 41.98
C ALA A 18 7.95 19.69 42.95
N LEU A 19 6.77 19.34 42.44
CA LEU A 19 5.62 18.92 43.24
C LEU A 19 5.90 17.59 43.97
N VAL A 20 6.52 16.62 43.30
CA VAL A 20 6.92 15.34 43.91
C VAL A 20 7.97 15.54 44.99
N VAL A 21 8.98 16.38 44.76
CA VAL A 21 10.02 16.69 45.76
C VAL A 21 9.42 17.42 46.97
N ALA A 22 8.52 18.37 46.73
CA ALA A 22 7.83 19.09 47.81
C ALA A 22 6.93 18.16 48.64
N LEU A 23 6.18 17.27 47.99
CA LEU A 23 5.33 16.26 48.68
C LEU A 23 6.16 15.22 49.43
N ALA A 24 7.29 14.78 48.84
CA ALA A 24 8.22 13.87 49.50
C ALA A 24 8.89 14.50 50.73
N ALA A 25 9.22 15.79 50.67
CA ALA A 25 9.79 16.54 51.79
C ALA A 25 8.75 16.84 52.89
N ALA A 26 7.46 16.90 52.55
CA ALA A 26 6.36 17.14 53.50
C ALA A 26 5.81 15.86 54.17
N LEU A 27 6.17 14.67 53.67
CA LEU A 27 5.76 13.40 54.26
C LEU A 27 6.31 13.17 55.68
N PRO A 28 7.60 13.41 55.99
CA PRO A 28 8.14 13.24 57.33
C PRO A 28 7.45 14.11 58.40
N SER A 29 7.13 15.36 58.08
CA SER A 29 6.39 16.25 59.00
C SER A 29 4.94 15.79 59.17
N SER A 30 4.28 15.37 58.09
CA SER A 30 2.90 14.83 58.14
C SER A 30 2.80 13.56 58.97
N ILE A 31 3.81 12.67 58.90
CA ILE A 31 3.91 11.47 59.75
C ILE A 31 4.12 11.88 61.21
N GLY A 32 4.99 12.86 61.47
CA GLY A 32 5.23 13.39 62.82
C GLY A 32 3.97 13.97 63.46
N ASP A 33 3.16 14.71 62.70
CA ASP A 33 1.92 15.33 63.18
C ASP A 33 0.80 14.30 63.41
N ALA A 34 0.69 13.28 62.55
CA ALA A 34 -0.21 12.16 62.75
C ALA A 34 0.13 11.33 64.00
N VAL A 35 1.43 11.07 64.26
CA VAL A 35 1.90 10.31 65.44
C VAL A 35 1.71 11.11 66.74
N ARG A 36 1.83 12.44 66.68
CA ARG A 36 1.62 13.33 67.83
C ARG A 36 0.14 13.60 68.14
N GLY A 37 -0.79 13.11 67.32
CA GLY A 37 -2.22 13.31 67.51
C GLY A 37 -2.68 14.75 67.30
N VAL A 38 -1.97 15.51 66.45
CA VAL A 38 -2.38 16.86 66.06
C VAL A 38 -3.72 16.78 65.32
N GLU A 39 -4.63 17.71 65.63
CA GLU A 39 -5.92 17.82 64.93
C GLU A 39 -5.70 17.86 63.41
N ASP A 40 -6.44 17.05 62.65
CA ASP A 40 -6.27 16.83 61.19
C ASP A 40 -4.98 16.13 60.70
N GLY A 41 -4.05 15.71 61.56
CA GLY A 41 -2.77 15.10 61.16
C GLY A 41 -2.90 13.81 60.31
N THR A 42 -3.91 12.99 60.55
CA THR A 42 -4.18 11.78 59.74
C THR A 42 -4.73 12.12 58.35
N ARG A 43 -5.50 13.20 58.24
CA ARG A 43 -6.11 13.68 56.99
C ARG A 43 -5.08 14.33 56.06
N THR A 44 -4.12 15.08 56.62
CA THR A 44 -3.01 15.68 55.87
C THR A 44 -2.03 14.60 55.37
N LEU A 45 -1.71 13.60 56.20
CA LEU A 45 -0.93 12.44 55.78
C LEU A 45 -1.60 11.66 54.66
N GLY A 46 -2.91 11.37 54.78
CA GLY A 46 -3.68 10.68 53.75
C GLY A 46 -3.70 11.43 52.41
N THR A 47 -3.83 12.76 52.46
CA THR A 47 -3.85 13.63 51.28
C THR A 47 -2.48 13.69 50.60
N ASN A 48 -1.40 13.83 51.37
CA ASN A 48 -0.03 13.85 50.86
C ASN A 48 0.37 12.49 50.27
N ALA A 49 -0.01 11.38 50.91
CA ALA A 49 0.21 10.04 50.38
C ALA A 49 -0.57 9.79 49.07
N ALA A 50 -1.84 10.21 49.01
CA ALA A 50 -2.65 10.10 47.81
C ALA A 50 -2.11 10.96 46.66
N ALA A 51 -1.67 12.19 46.95
CA ALA A 51 -1.05 13.08 45.97
C ALA A 51 0.26 12.51 45.43
N LEU A 52 1.13 11.97 46.29
CA LEU A 52 2.37 11.31 45.89
C LEU A 52 2.11 10.09 45.00
N ALA A 53 1.10 9.26 45.35
CA ALA A 53 0.69 8.12 44.54
C ALA A 53 0.17 8.55 43.15
N ALA A 54 -0.66 9.60 43.09
CA ALA A 54 -1.15 10.16 41.83
C ALA A 54 -0.01 10.68 40.95
N CYS A 55 0.96 11.39 41.52
CA CYS A 55 2.14 11.86 40.81
C CYS A 55 3.02 10.70 40.32
N ALA A 56 3.20 9.66 41.12
CA ALA A 56 3.96 8.48 40.71
C ALA A 56 3.30 7.74 39.52
N LEU A 57 1.97 7.60 39.53
CA LEU A 57 1.22 7.03 38.43
C LEU A 57 1.32 7.87 37.14
N ALA A 58 1.18 9.19 37.26
CA ALA A 58 1.34 10.12 36.13
C ALA A 58 2.76 10.05 35.53
N ALA A 59 3.79 10.06 36.39
CA ALA A 59 5.18 9.92 35.96
C ALA A 59 5.45 8.58 35.26
N ASN A 60 4.85 7.48 35.74
CA ASN A 60 4.98 6.17 35.11
C ASN A 60 4.27 6.14 33.74
N ALA A 61 3.08 6.71 33.63
CA ALA A 61 2.37 6.84 32.36
C ALA A 61 3.17 7.65 31.33
N GLU A 62 3.77 8.77 31.75
CA GLU A 62 4.61 9.61 30.92
C GLU A 62 5.91 8.90 30.51
N ARG A 63 6.58 8.19 31.44
CA ARG A 63 7.75 7.35 31.10
C ARG A 63 7.40 6.31 30.05
N ASN A 64 6.31 5.59 30.23
CA ASN A 64 5.85 4.58 29.27
C ASN A 64 5.53 5.18 27.89
N LYS A 65 4.92 6.37 27.87
CA LYS A 65 4.67 7.12 26.63
C LYS A 65 5.97 7.50 25.94
N ARG A 66 6.95 8.05 26.67
CA ARG A 66 8.27 8.41 26.12
C ARG A 66 9.02 7.20 25.59
N THR A 67 9.03 6.09 26.31
CA THR A 67 9.67 4.85 25.82
C THR A 67 9.02 4.37 24.53
N LYS A 68 7.70 4.47 24.40
CA LYS A 68 7.00 4.13 23.14
C LYS A 68 7.36 5.09 22.01
N ASP A 69 7.38 6.39 22.28
CA ASP A 69 7.71 7.41 21.28
C ASP A 69 9.17 7.29 20.81
N LEU A 70 10.11 7.06 21.73
CA LEU A 70 11.53 6.82 21.40
C LEU A 70 11.72 5.54 20.59
N LYS A 71 11.05 4.44 20.96
CA LYS A 71 11.08 3.20 20.17
C LYS A 71 10.53 3.41 18.77
N ARG A 72 9.45 4.19 18.62
CA ARG A 72 8.89 4.54 17.30
C ARG A 72 9.89 5.35 16.48
N LEU A 73 10.47 6.41 17.06
CA LEU A 73 11.45 7.26 16.37
C LEU A 73 12.70 6.48 15.95
N ALA A 74 13.19 5.58 16.82
CA ALA A 74 14.32 4.70 16.50
C ALA A 74 13.99 3.79 15.30
N LYS A 75 12.79 3.20 15.28
CA LYS A 75 12.32 2.38 14.14
C LYS A 75 12.18 3.19 12.85
N GLU A 76 11.70 4.42 12.93
CA GLU A 76 11.57 5.31 11.77
C GLU A 76 12.94 5.79 11.27
N LEU A 77 13.90 6.04 12.15
CA LEU A 77 15.27 6.43 11.79
C LEU A 77 16.04 5.26 11.16
N ALA A 78 15.90 4.05 11.71
CA ALA A 78 16.49 2.84 11.13
C ALA A 78 16.00 2.63 9.70
N LEU A 79 14.69 2.77 9.48
CA LEU A 79 14.07 2.64 8.16
C LEU A 79 14.58 3.68 7.16
N GLN A 80 14.83 4.92 7.59
CA GLN A 80 15.38 5.98 6.71
C GLN A 80 16.81 5.71 6.24
N ARG A 81 17.59 4.97 7.02
CA ARG A 81 18.96 4.59 6.67
C ARG A 81 19.01 3.40 5.72
N MET A 82 17.89 2.70 5.54
CA MET A 82 17.83 1.58 4.61
C MET A 82 18.07 2.07 3.19
N VAL A 83 18.84 1.28 2.46
CA VAL A 83 19.28 1.57 1.10
C VAL A 83 18.55 0.66 0.14
N VAL A 84 18.12 1.23 -0.98
CA VAL A 84 17.52 0.51 -2.09
C VAL A 84 18.25 0.86 -3.39
N ILE A 85 18.19 -0.08 -4.32
CA ILE A 85 18.74 0.04 -5.66
C ILE A 85 17.61 -0.06 -6.68
N GLN A 86 17.57 0.90 -7.58
CA GLN A 86 16.72 0.86 -8.74
C GLN A 86 17.57 0.56 -9.97
N ARG A 87 17.08 -0.34 -10.82
CA ARG A 87 17.73 -0.71 -12.08
C ARG A 87 16.74 -0.60 -13.22
N ASN A 88 17.15 0.02 -14.33
CA ASN A 88 16.33 0.10 -15.53
C ASN A 88 16.60 -1.07 -16.48
N ARG A 89 15.81 -1.17 -17.56
CA ARG A 89 15.99 -2.17 -18.63
C ARG A 89 17.37 -2.14 -19.29
N LEU A 90 18.03 -0.98 -19.26
CA LEU A 90 19.38 -0.79 -19.81
C LEU A 90 20.49 -1.16 -18.82
N PHE A 91 20.12 -1.75 -17.69
CA PHE A 91 21.03 -2.15 -16.62
C PHE A 91 21.76 -0.98 -15.93
N GLU A 92 21.33 0.26 -16.13
CA GLU A 92 21.79 1.39 -15.33
C GLU A 92 21.22 1.25 -13.92
N GLU A 93 22.08 1.49 -12.94
CA GLU A 93 21.76 1.33 -11.52
C GLU A 93 21.85 2.68 -10.81
N THR A 94 20.86 2.95 -9.96
CA THR A 94 20.85 4.11 -9.08
C THR A 94 20.50 3.65 -7.68
N THR A 95 21.31 4.06 -6.71
CA THR A 95 21.18 3.68 -5.31
C THR A 95 20.83 4.91 -4.49
N PHE A 96 19.85 4.78 -3.61
CA PHE A 96 19.45 5.84 -2.69
C PHE A 96 18.97 5.27 -1.35
N THR A 97 19.10 6.08 -0.31
CA THR A 97 18.51 5.83 1.00
C THR A 97 17.02 6.18 0.99
N LEU A 98 16.22 5.53 1.83
CA LEU A 98 14.82 5.94 1.99
C LEU A 98 14.69 7.36 2.54
N GLY A 99 15.71 7.86 3.24
CA GLY A 99 15.79 9.25 3.70
C GLY A 99 15.81 10.27 2.55
N GLU A 100 16.51 9.96 1.45
CA GLU A 100 16.59 10.83 0.26
C GLU A 100 15.27 10.89 -0.51
N LEU A 101 14.40 9.88 -0.35
CA LEU A 101 13.07 9.88 -0.94
C LEU A 101 12.06 10.78 -0.22
N ARG A 102 12.46 11.41 0.90
CA ARG A 102 11.59 12.35 1.63
C ARG A 102 11.19 13.52 0.75
N ASN A 103 9.89 13.80 0.73
CA ASN A 103 9.19 14.76 -0.12
C ASN A 103 9.25 14.44 -1.62
N VAL A 104 9.96 13.39 -2.04
CA VAL A 104 10.09 12.95 -3.42
C VAL A 104 9.08 11.86 -3.73
N ALA A 105 9.11 10.79 -2.93
CA ALA A 105 8.34 9.57 -3.18
C ALA A 105 7.75 8.98 -1.90
N ARG A 106 6.78 8.11 -2.08
CA ARG A 106 6.21 7.22 -1.07
C ARG A 106 6.81 5.85 -1.27
N VAL A 107 6.88 5.04 -0.22
CA VAL A 107 7.47 3.71 -0.31
C VAL A 107 6.48 2.68 0.21
N ALA A 108 6.25 1.62 -0.56
CA ALA A 108 5.46 0.47 -0.17
C ALA A 108 6.38 -0.75 -0.10
N VAL A 109 6.71 -1.17 1.11
CA VAL A 109 7.57 -2.31 1.36
C VAL A 109 6.71 -3.55 1.57
N VAL A 110 7.07 -4.64 0.90
CA VAL A 110 6.40 -5.93 0.99
C VAL A 110 7.38 -6.95 1.51
N TYR A 111 7.02 -7.66 2.57
CA TYR A 111 7.89 -8.62 3.24
C TYR A 111 7.24 -10.00 3.35
N GLY A 112 8.02 -11.07 3.19
CA GLY A 112 7.61 -12.45 3.42
C GLY A 112 8.52 -13.44 2.68
N ASP A 113 8.11 -14.70 2.60
CA ASP A 113 8.82 -15.69 1.78
C ASP A 113 8.82 -15.33 0.28
N ALA A 114 9.65 -16.03 -0.50
CA ALA A 114 9.81 -15.75 -1.93
C ALA A 114 8.50 -15.87 -2.71
N GLU A 115 7.68 -16.88 -2.41
CA GLU A 115 6.41 -17.09 -3.11
C GLU A 115 5.38 -16.01 -2.79
N LYS A 116 5.33 -15.56 -1.54
CA LYS A 116 4.47 -14.47 -1.07
C LYS A 116 4.86 -13.16 -1.73
N VAL A 117 6.15 -12.86 -1.75
CA VAL A 117 6.66 -11.64 -2.40
C VAL A 117 6.37 -11.68 -3.89
N GLU A 118 6.56 -12.82 -4.56
CA GLU A 118 6.16 -12.99 -5.97
C GLU A 118 4.67 -12.71 -6.15
N ARG A 119 3.80 -13.33 -5.34
CA ARG A 119 2.34 -13.09 -5.40
C ARG A 119 1.95 -11.64 -5.21
N ASP A 120 2.61 -10.93 -4.31
CA ASP A 120 2.31 -9.53 -4.05
C ASP A 120 2.79 -8.62 -5.18
N LEU A 121 3.93 -8.92 -5.78
CA LEU A 121 4.43 -8.21 -6.96
C LEU A 121 3.52 -8.46 -8.17
N MET A 122 3.08 -9.70 -8.41
CA MET A 122 2.07 -10.02 -9.43
C MET A 122 0.82 -9.17 -9.27
N ARG A 123 0.30 -9.08 -8.04
CA ARG A 123 -0.88 -8.26 -7.73
C ARG A 123 -0.62 -6.76 -7.90
N ALA A 124 0.64 -6.30 -7.83
CA ALA A 124 1.02 -4.90 -8.01
C ALA A 124 1.13 -4.50 -9.49
N THR A 125 1.54 -5.44 -10.37
CA THR A 125 1.85 -5.18 -11.78
C THR A 125 0.73 -4.45 -12.55
N PRO A 126 -0.57 -4.79 -12.40
CA PRO A 126 -1.64 -4.07 -13.09
C PRO A 126 -1.75 -2.59 -12.69
N TYR A 127 -1.18 -2.23 -11.55
CA TYR A 127 -1.21 -0.89 -10.99
C TYR A 127 0.07 -0.09 -11.25
N ARG A 128 1.07 -0.64 -11.98
CA ARG A 128 2.37 0.01 -12.25
C ARG A 128 2.25 1.49 -12.62
N ARG A 129 1.36 1.82 -13.55
CA ARG A 129 1.16 3.18 -14.05
C ARG A 129 0.57 4.10 -12.97
N ARG A 130 -0.31 3.55 -12.14
CA ARG A 130 -0.93 4.26 -11.00
C ARG A 130 0.07 4.48 -9.87
N LEU A 131 0.94 3.51 -9.62
CA LEU A 131 2.04 3.60 -8.67
C LEU A 131 3.01 4.72 -9.09
N GLU A 132 3.38 4.80 -10.37
CA GLU A 132 4.21 5.88 -10.91
C GLU A 132 3.54 7.24 -10.83
N GLN A 133 2.28 7.36 -11.26
CA GLN A 133 1.49 8.60 -11.16
C GLN A 133 1.34 9.09 -9.71
N SER A 134 1.33 8.15 -8.75
CA SER A 134 1.25 8.44 -7.32
C SER A 134 2.61 8.53 -6.63
N ARG A 135 3.72 8.42 -7.38
CA ARG A 135 5.11 8.43 -6.88
C ARG A 135 5.32 7.41 -5.75
N ILE A 136 4.84 6.19 -5.95
CA ILE A 136 4.98 5.09 -5.00
C ILE A 136 6.06 4.14 -5.53
N LEU A 137 7.09 3.94 -4.71
CA LEU A 137 8.15 2.98 -4.94
C LEU A 137 7.87 1.70 -4.15
N VAL A 138 7.75 0.58 -4.84
CA VAL A 138 7.56 -0.75 -4.25
C VAL A 138 8.92 -1.37 -3.97
N VAL A 139 9.11 -1.90 -2.76
CA VAL A 139 10.34 -2.55 -2.31
C VAL A 139 10.02 -3.96 -1.80
N PRO A 140 10.34 -5.02 -2.56
CA PRO A 140 10.16 -6.39 -2.13
C PRO A 140 11.33 -6.86 -1.25
N VAL A 141 11.01 -7.36 -0.06
CA VAL A 141 11.98 -7.92 0.90
C VAL A 141 11.63 -9.38 1.11
N VAL A 142 12.52 -10.26 0.66
CA VAL A 142 12.36 -11.71 0.81
C VAL A 142 13.01 -12.16 2.11
N GLU A 143 12.27 -12.91 2.93
CA GLU A 143 12.78 -13.60 4.11
C GLU A 143 13.48 -14.90 3.67
N ARG A 144 14.75 -15.05 4.06
CA ARG A 144 15.49 -16.30 3.84
C ARG A 144 15.33 -17.20 5.05
N GLY A 145 14.84 -18.43 4.84
CA GLY A 145 14.79 -19.45 5.88
C GLY A 145 16.19 -19.80 6.38
N GLU A 146 16.32 -20.23 7.64
CA GLU A 146 17.59 -20.56 8.31
C GLU A 146 18.35 -21.78 7.72
N SER A 147 17.93 -22.32 6.59
CA SER A 147 18.55 -23.49 5.97
C SER A 147 19.69 -23.09 5.03
N GLY A 148 20.90 -22.91 5.57
CA GLY A 148 22.10 -22.79 4.75
C GLY A 148 23.38 -22.33 5.46
N GLY A 149 23.99 -23.23 6.24
CA GLY A 149 25.46 -23.39 6.38
C GLY A 149 26.28 -22.24 6.97
N GLU A 150 26.98 -22.56 8.07
CA GLU A 150 28.14 -21.78 8.55
C GLU A 150 29.15 -21.53 7.40
N GLY A 151 29.63 -20.28 7.29
CA GLY A 151 30.83 -19.95 6.53
C GLY A 151 30.62 -19.54 5.08
N GLY A 152 30.09 -18.34 4.85
CA GLY A 152 30.07 -17.71 3.54
C GLY A 152 29.94 -16.20 3.62
N ALA A 153 31.03 -15.50 3.98
CA ALA A 153 31.13 -14.06 3.80
C ALA A 153 31.14 -13.72 2.30
N VAL A 154 29.96 -13.55 1.69
CA VAL A 154 29.81 -13.16 0.28
C VAL A 154 28.73 -12.09 0.14
N ALA A 155 29.20 -10.86 -0.05
CA ALA A 155 28.57 -9.62 -0.53
C ALA A 155 27.04 -9.40 -0.38
N ASP A 156 26.73 -8.45 0.51
CA ASP A 156 25.59 -7.52 0.45
C ASP A 156 25.34 -6.97 -0.96
N VAL A 157 24.39 -7.57 -1.68
CA VAL A 157 23.54 -6.97 -2.72
C VAL A 157 22.34 -7.90 -2.85
N GLY A 158 21.15 -7.51 -2.38
CA GLY A 158 19.98 -8.38 -2.40
C GLY A 158 19.61 -8.87 -3.82
N PRO A 159 18.95 -10.04 -3.95
CA PRO A 159 19.32 -11.32 -3.38
C PRO A 159 20.53 -11.93 -4.13
N GLY A 160 21.37 -12.70 -3.43
CA GLY A 160 22.43 -13.57 -3.97
C GLY A 160 21.93 -14.75 -4.82
N ARG A 161 20.84 -14.53 -5.55
CA ARG A 161 20.45 -15.21 -6.77
C ARG A 161 19.90 -14.15 -7.72
N TRP A 162 20.76 -13.64 -8.59
CA TRP A 162 20.32 -13.09 -9.88
C TRP A 162 19.49 -14.15 -10.65
N GLU A 163 19.50 -15.43 -10.27
CA GLU A 163 18.55 -16.43 -10.77
C GLU A 163 17.10 -16.16 -10.35
N LEU A 164 16.80 -15.63 -9.15
CA LEU A 164 15.42 -15.26 -8.79
C LEU A 164 14.99 -13.98 -9.50
N LEU A 165 15.92 -13.06 -9.76
CA LEU A 165 15.65 -11.87 -10.57
C LEU A 165 15.56 -12.22 -12.06
N LYS A 166 16.32 -13.20 -12.58
CA LYS A 166 16.15 -13.74 -13.93
C LYS A 166 14.84 -14.52 -14.03
N ASP A 167 14.48 -15.34 -13.06
CA ASP A 167 13.19 -16.03 -13.08
C ASP A 167 12.05 -15.00 -12.96
N VAL A 168 12.19 -13.92 -12.18
CA VAL A 168 11.19 -12.84 -12.07
C VAL A 168 11.29 -11.79 -13.19
N VAL A 169 12.37 -11.68 -13.96
CA VAL A 169 12.50 -10.73 -15.09
C VAL A 169 12.29 -11.44 -16.43
N GLU A 170 12.65 -12.73 -16.54
CA GLU A 170 12.29 -13.64 -17.63
C GLU A 170 10.83 -14.10 -17.51
N ALA A 171 10.29 -14.36 -16.31
CA ALA A 171 8.84 -14.53 -16.14
C ALA A 171 8.06 -13.21 -16.17
N TYR A 172 8.73 -12.06 -15.95
CA TYR A 172 8.08 -10.74 -15.99
C TYR A 172 8.93 -9.69 -16.74
N PRO A 173 8.84 -9.61 -18.08
CA PRO A 173 9.50 -8.58 -18.89
C PRO A 173 9.03 -7.12 -18.61
N GLY A 174 8.19 -6.90 -17.59
CA GLY A 174 7.73 -5.61 -17.09
C GLY A 174 8.22 -5.25 -15.66
N ALA A 175 8.77 -6.19 -14.90
CA ALA A 175 9.24 -5.93 -13.52
C ALA A 175 10.52 -5.06 -13.47
N GLY A 176 11.25 -4.92 -14.57
CA GLY A 176 12.40 -4.01 -14.70
C GLY A 176 12.11 -2.72 -15.50
N ALA A 177 10.84 -2.42 -15.78
CA ALA A 177 10.43 -1.50 -16.84
C ALA A 177 9.92 -0.12 -16.40
N GLY A 178 9.88 0.18 -15.10
CA GLY A 178 9.24 1.41 -14.63
C GLY A 178 9.85 1.98 -13.36
N ARG A 179 9.57 3.27 -13.12
CA ARG A 179 10.08 4.05 -11.98
C ARG A 179 9.52 3.55 -10.63
N TRP A 180 8.56 2.63 -10.64
CA TRP A 180 7.82 2.17 -9.46
C TRP A 180 8.45 1.03 -8.65
N LEU A 181 9.51 0.35 -9.13
CA LEU A 181 10.13 -0.76 -8.41
C LEU A 181 11.59 -0.45 -8.01
N ALA A 182 11.98 -0.83 -6.80
CA ALA A 182 13.38 -0.86 -6.34
C ALA A 182 13.61 -2.08 -5.44
N TRP A 183 14.87 -2.48 -5.29
CA TRP A 183 15.29 -3.67 -4.56
C TRP A 183 16.11 -3.29 -3.32
N PRO A 184 16.03 -4.06 -2.22
CA PRO A 184 16.87 -3.83 -1.06
C PRO A 184 18.33 -4.18 -1.37
N THR A 185 19.28 -3.28 -1.10
CA THR A 185 20.72 -3.58 -1.30
C THR A 185 21.22 -4.55 -0.23
N LYS A 186 20.80 -4.42 1.02
CA LYS A 186 21.17 -5.32 2.13
C LYS A 186 19.95 -6.07 2.64
N ASN A 187 19.57 -7.13 1.94
CA ASN A 187 18.33 -7.85 2.26
C ASN A 187 18.28 -8.34 3.71
N ASP A 188 19.42 -8.73 4.30
CA ASP A 188 19.48 -9.22 5.68
C ASP A 188 19.15 -8.11 6.71
N ASP A 189 19.66 -6.88 6.53
CA ASP A 189 19.32 -5.72 7.37
C ASP A 189 17.81 -5.40 7.30
N TRP A 190 17.23 -5.51 6.11
CA TRP A 190 15.80 -5.33 5.90
C TRP A 190 14.98 -6.42 6.58
N SER A 191 15.39 -7.68 6.43
CA SER A 191 14.72 -8.83 7.04
C SER A 191 14.80 -8.79 8.57
N GLU A 192 15.94 -8.42 9.16
CA GLU A 192 16.09 -8.22 10.61
C GLU A 192 15.13 -7.13 11.13
N TYR A 193 15.00 -6.01 10.39
CA TYR A 193 14.04 -4.97 10.73
C TYR A 193 12.60 -5.49 10.78
N PHE A 194 12.19 -6.30 9.81
CA PHE A 194 10.84 -6.89 9.77
C PHE A 194 10.62 -7.97 10.82
N ARG A 195 11.62 -8.79 11.14
CA ARG A 195 11.57 -9.74 12.28
C ARG A 195 11.34 -9.01 13.61
N GLY A 196 11.90 -7.81 13.78
CA GLY A 196 11.65 -6.95 14.94
C GLY A 196 10.28 -6.25 14.95
N LEU A 197 9.52 -6.34 13.84
CA LEU A 197 8.20 -5.69 13.68
C LEU A 197 7.05 -6.70 13.70
N ILE A 198 7.22 -7.85 13.06
CA ILE A 198 6.22 -8.90 12.92
C ILE A 198 6.33 -9.85 14.11
N LYS A 199 5.19 -10.24 14.68
CA LYS A 199 5.18 -11.24 15.75
C LYS A 199 5.54 -12.62 15.18
N SER A 200 6.14 -13.48 15.99
CA SER A 200 6.53 -14.84 15.57
C SER A 200 5.37 -15.64 14.95
N GLU A 201 4.14 -15.47 15.46
CA GLU A 201 2.92 -16.12 14.95
C GLU A 201 2.52 -15.69 13.53
N ASP A 202 2.96 -14.51 13.09
CA ASP A 202 2.55 -13.88 11.83
C ASP A 202 3.64 -13.96 10.73
N VAL A 203 4.82 -14.51 11.04
CA VAL A 203 5.98 -14.54 10.11
C VAL A 203 5.64 -15.27 8.81
N ALA A 204 4.92 -16.38 8.88
CA ALA A 204 4.50 -17.17 7.71
C ALA A 204 3.56 -16.40 6.77
N ARG A 205 2.83 -15.41 7.28
CA ARG A 205 1.95 -14.56 6.46
C ARG A 205 2.71 -13.40 5.82
N GLY A 206 3.92 -13.11 6.30
CA GLY A 206 4.66 -11.92 5.97
C GLY A 206 3.93 -10.64 6.40
N GLY A 207 4.35 -9.52 5.84
CA GLY A 207 3.72 -8.24 6.13
C GLY A 207 3.99 -7.21 5.05
N TYR A 208 3.45 -6.02 5.27
CA TYR A 208 3.71 -4.86 4.43
C TYR A 208 3.80 -3.60 5.29
N LEU A 209 4.52 -2.62 4.77
CA LEU A 209 4.74 -1.32 5.40
C LEU A 209 4.62 -0.24 4.34
N THR A 210 4.00 0.87 4.69
CA THR A 210 3.87 2.03 3.80
C THR A 210 4.45 3.27 4.47
N ILE A 211 5.26 4.00 3.72
CA ILE A 211 5.96 5.21 4.12
C ILE A 211 5.39 6.37 3.32
N SER A 212 4.96 7.43 4.01
CA SER A 212 4.50 8.68 3.38
C SER A 212 5.67 9.46 2.78
N THR A 213 5.36 10.48 1.98
CA THR A 213 6.35 11.44 1.47
C THR A 213 7.14 12.11 2.60
N THR A 214 6.58 12.27 3.79
CA THR A 214 7.31 12.81 4.96
C THR A 214 8.38 11.85 5.51
N GLY A 215 8.50 10.64 4.98
CA GLY A 215 9.41 9.60 5.47
C GLY A 215 8.95 8.95 6.78
N LEU A 216 7.66 9.05 7.11
CA LEU A 216 7.04 8.46 8.29
C LEU A 216 6.20 7.25 7.90
N ILE A 217 6.06 6.29 8.82
CA ILE A 217 5.21 5.13 8.62
C ILE A 217 3.74 5.57 8.64
N ARG A 218 3.02 5.31 7.55
CA ARG A 218 1.59 5.67 7.38
C ARG A 218 0.66 4.49 7.65
N GLY A 219 1.12 3.27 7.36
CA GLY A 219 0.34 2.05 7.56
C GLY A 219 1.22 0.82 7.52
N SER A 220 0.86 -0.19 8.30
CA SER A 220 1.50 -1.50 8.34
C SER A 220 0.45 -2.57 8.53
N GLY A 221 0.68 -3.76 7.99
CA GLY A 221 -0.22 -4.91 8.17
C GLY A 221 0.50 -6.23 8.00
N VAL A 222 -0.15 -7.30 8.44
CA VAL A 222 0.26 -8.69 8.23
C VAL A 222 -0.40 -9.19 6.95
N GLY A 223 0.29 -10.00 6.15
CA GLY A 223 -0.19 -10.49 4.86
C GLY A 223 0.19 -9.61 3.67
N SER A 224 -0.66 -9.67 2.65
CA SER A 224 -0.51 -8.96 1.38
C SER A 224 -1.26 -7.64 1.38
N PRO A 225 -0.69 -6.55 0.83
CA PRO A 225 -1.42 -5.31 0.67
C PRO A 225 -2.49 -5.45 -0.44
N ASP A 226 -3.66 -4.85 -0.24
CA ASP A 226 -4.57 -4.55 -1.36
C ASP A 226 -4.06 -3.28 -2.06
N TRP A 227 -3.45 -3.45 -3.23
CA TRP A 227 -2.87 -2.36 -4.02
C TRP A 227 -3.88 -1.30 -4.45
N SER A 228 -5.13 -1.69 -4.71
CA SER A 228 -6.19 -0.74 -5.07
C SER A 228 -6.46 0.18 -3.88
N VAL A 229 -6.67 -0.39 -2.69
CA VAL A 229 -6.92 0.39 -1.48
C VAL A 229 -5.68 1.21 -1.12
N LEU A 230 -4.48 0.65 -1.23
CA LEU A 230 -3.24 1.37 -0.99
C LEU A 230 -3.14 2.62 -1.87
N LEU A 231 -3.38 2.51 -3.17
CA LEU A 231 -3.42 3.65 -4.10
C LEU A 231 -4.44 4.70 -3.67
N SER A 232 -5.62 4.28 -3.21
CA SER A 232 -6.61 5.24 -2.71
C SER A 232 -6.17 6.00 -1.46
N THR A 233 -5.25 5.45 -0.65
CA THR A 233 -4.75 6.17 0.53
C THR A 233 -3.71 7.22 0.18
N PHE A 234 -3.23 7.23 -1.07
CA PHE A 234 -2.21 8.12 -1.57
C PHE A 234 -2.77 9.02 -2.67
N PRO A 235 -2.98 10.31 -2.37
CA PRO A 235 -3.51 11.24 -3.35
C PRO A 235 -2.60 11.39 -4.57
N ARG A 236 -3.23 11.51 -5.74
CA ARG A 236 -2.57 11.82 -7.02
C ARG A 236 -2.00 13.24 -7.00
N ASN A 237 -1.01 13.52 -7.85
CA ASN A 237 -0.53 14.90 -8.07
C ASN A 237 -1.70 15.81 -8.46
N ARG A 238 -1.80 16.98 -7.81
CA ARG A 238 -2.79 18.01 -8.12
C ARG A 238 -2.31 18.82 -9.34
N PRO A 239 -3.05 18.82 -10.46
CA PRO A 239 -2.68 19.64 -11.61
C PRO A 239 -2.56 21.12 -11.21
N GLY A 240 -1.45 21.77 -11.60
CA GLY A 240 -1.18 23.19 -11.30
C GLY A 240 -0.68 23.48 -9.89
N ASN A 241 -0.43 22.46 -9.06
CA ASN A 241 0.20 22.63 -7.76
C ASN A 241 1.74 22.60 -7.91
N LYS A 242 2.40 23.71 -7.53
CA LYS A 242 3.86 23.86 -7.66
C LYS A 242 4.65 22.82 -6.85
N ASP A 243 4.19 22.48 -5.64
CA ASP A 243 4.87 21.51 -4.79
C ASP A 243 4.80 20.10 -5.41
N ASP A 244 3.66 19.73 -6.00
CA ASP A 244 3.50 18.46 -6.69
C ASP A 244 4.32 18.39 -7.99
N GLU A 245 4.41 19.51 -8.74
CA GLU A 245 5.26 19.63 -9.93
C GLU A 245 6.76 19.54 -9.60
N GLU A 246 7.21 20.23 -8.55
CA GLU A 246 8.59 20.16 -8.07
C GLU A 246 8.94 18.75 -7.59
N ALA A 247 8.02 18.12 -6.86
CA ALA A 247 8.22 16.78 -6.36
C ALA A 247 8.16 15.72 -7.48
N GLU A 248 7.39 15.95 -8.55
CA GLU A 248 7.43 15.13 -9.77
C GLU A 248 8.77 15.27 -10.50
N LYS A 249 9.29 16.49 -10.64
CA LYS A 249 10.63 16.71 -11.20
C LYS A 249 11.71 16.06 -10.35
N ALA A 250 11.60 16.13 -9.03
CA ALA A 250 12.51 15.46 -8.10
C ALA A 250 12.43 13.94 -8.25
N TRP A 251 11.23 13.38 -8.39
CA TRP A 251 11.00 11.96 -8.63
C TRP A 251 11.64 11.49 -9.93
N LYS A 252 11.39 12.20 -11.04
CA LYS A 252 11.98 11.89 -12.35
C LYS A 252 13.50 11.99 -12.36
N ARG A 253 14.08 12.90 -11.56
CA ARG A 253 15.54 13.02 -11.39
C ARG A 253 16.13 11.91 -10.50
N ALA A 254 15.41 11.52 -9.46
CA ALA A 254 15.86 10.52 -8.50
C ALA A 254 15.68 9.08 -8.99
N THR A 255 14.80 8.85 -9.98
CA THR A 255 14.45 7.51 -10.47
C THR A 255 14.72 7.32 -11.95
N LEU A 256 15.16 6.11 -12.29
CA LEU A 256 15.47 5.74 -13.65
C LEU A 256 14.18 5.31 -14.39
N ASP A 257 13.95 5.91 -15.56
CA ASP A 257 12.94 5.44 -16.51
C ASP A 257 13.59 4.58 -17.59
N SER A 258 12.90 3.55 -18.05
CA SER A 258 13.36 2.77 -19.19
C SER A 258 12.87 3.32 -20.53
N SER A 259 11.88 4.21 -20.56
CA SER A 259 11.33 4.78 -21.80
C SER A 259 12.07 6.04 -22.29
N GLU A 260 12.58 6.89 -21.39
CA GLU A 260 13.24 8.16 -21.76
C GLU A 260 14.56 7.96 -22.54
N SER A 261 15.27 6.85 -22.28
CA SER A 261 16.53 6.51 -22.96
C SER A 261 16.35 5.85 -24.35
N LEU A 262 15.16 5.30 -24.64
CA LEU A 262 14.87 4.65 -25.93
C LEU A 262 14.56 5.67 -27.03
N GLU A 263 13.96 6.82 -26.70
CA GLU A 263 13.69 7.87 -27.70
C GLU A 263 14.97 8.52 -28.26
N THR A 264 16.09 8.41 -27.54
CA THR A 264 17.37 9.05 -27.93
C THR A 264 18.32 8.14 -28.72
N ARG A 265 18.04 6.84 -28.88
CA ARG A 265 18.90 5.91 -29.63
C ARG A 265 18.08 4.84 -30.37
N GLY A 266 17.75 5.07 -31.64
CA GLY A 266 17.21 3.99 -32.47
C GLY A 266 16.61 4.37 -33.82
N THR A 267 17.41 4.92 -34.74
CA THR A 267 17.26 4.59 -36.16
C THR A 267 17.41 3.08 -36.36
N GLY A 268 16.37 2.43 -36.88
CA GLY A 268 16.40 1.16 -37.61
C GLY A 268 16.93 -0.10 -36.89
N ALA A 269 16.02 -0.98 -36.44
CA ALA A 269 16.23 -2.43 -36.48
C ALA A 269 14.90 -3.18 -36.31
N GLU A 270 14.65 -4.15 -37.17
CA GLU A 270 13.44 -4.98 -37.29
C GLU A 270 13.17 -5.85 -36.06
N ILE A 271 11.88 -6.00 -35.74
CA ILE A 271 11.37 -6.93 -34.73
C ILE A 271 11.37 -8.35 -35.33
N ALA A 272 12.31 -9.18 -34.89
CA ALA A 272 12.31 -10.61 -35.18
C ALA A 272 11.14 -11.30 -34.44
N ARG A 273 10.25 -11.94 -35.21
CA ARG A 273 9.25 -12.89 -34.72
C ARG A 273 9.94 -14.23 -34.47
N ALA A 274 9.94 -14.70 -33.22
CA ALA A 274 10.15 -16.11 -32.90
C ALA A 274 9.35 -16.48 -31.63
N GLY A 275 8.55 -17.53 -31.74
CA GLY A 275 7.65 -18.01 -30.71
C GLY A 275 8.37 -18.80 -29.60
N GLY A 276 7.81 -18.70 -28.40
CA GLY A 276 8.11 -19.53 -27.23
C GLY A 276 7.08 -19.21 -26.16
N ARG A 277 6.34 -20.23 -25.70
CA ARG A 277 5.32 -20.11 -24.66
C ARG A 277 5.97 -19.71 -23.33
N GLY A 278 5.69 -18.50 -22.86
CA GLY A 278 6.03 -17.98 -21.54
C GLY A 278 5.27 -16.66 -21.38
N ALA A 279 4.55 -16.49 -20.26
CA ALA A 279 3.61 -15.39 -20.08
C ALA A 279 4.30 -14.02 -20.25
N VAL A 280 3.82 -13.27 -21.23
CA VAL A 280 4.36 -11.96 -21.58
C VAL A 280 3.55 -10.90 -20.86
N SER A 281 4.04 -10.36 -19.73
CA SER A 281 3.55 -9.09 -19.18
C SER A 281 4.10 -7.94 -20.03
N GLN A 282 3.60 -7.82 -21.26
CA GLN A 282 3.76 -6.60 -22.05
C GLN A 282 2.59 -5.66 -21.72
N THR A 283 2.87 -4.36 -21.57
CA THR A 283 1.91 -3.33 -21.98
C THR A 283 1.62 -3.58 -23.44
N ILE A 284 0.61 -4.39 -23.70
CA ILE A 284 0.17 -4.67 -25.05
C ILE A 284 -0.44 -3.33 -25.55
N PRO A 285 0.03 -2.77 -26.69
CA PRO A 285 -0.53 -1.54 -27.24
C PRO A 285 -2.05 -1.66 -27.36
N ARG A 286 -2.80 -0.56 -27.14
CA ARG A 286 -4.27 -0.57 -27.26
C ARG A 286 -4.78 -1.11 -28.59
N ASP A 287 -3.94 -1.04 -29.62
CA ASP A 287 -4.25 -1.47 -30.98
C ASP A 287 -3.89 -2.95 -31.25
N ASP A 288 -3.50 -3.72 -30.23
CA ASP A 288 -3.25 -5.14 -30.39
C ASP A 288 -4.58 -5.92 -30.48
N PRO A 289 -4.79 -6.69 -31.56
CA PRO A 289 -6.02 -7.47 -31.74
C PRO A 289 -6.32 -8.47 -30.61
N SER A 290 -5.33 -8.92 -29.85
CA SER A 290 -5.51 -9.84 -28.73
C SER A 290 -6.21 -9.21 -27.52
N LEU A 291 -6.23 -7.87 -27.44
CA LEU A 291 -6.93 -7.11 -26.40
C LEU A 291 -8.37 -6.78 -26.76
N SER A 292 -8.74 -6.80 -28.05
CA SER A 292 -10.07 -6.40 -28.53
C SER A 292 -11.21 -7.05 -27.76
N PRO A 293 -11.21 -8.37 -27.47
CA PRO A 293 -12.30 -8.99 -26.71
C PRO A 293 -12.44 -8.45 -25.28
N ILE A 294 -11.33 -8.10 -24.63
CA ILE A 294 -11.34 -7.53 -23.27
C ILE A 294 -11.90 -6.10 -23.32
N VAL A 295 -11.47 -5.31 -24.30
CA VAL A 295 -11.96 -3.94 -24.51
C VAL A 295 -13.45 -3.94 -24.85
N GLU A 296 -13.90 -4.86 -25.70
CA GLU A 296 -15.32 -5.01 -26.05
C GLU A 296 -16.18 -5.36 -24.84
N LEU A 297 -15.74 -6.28 -23.97
CA LEU A 297 -16.44 -6.59 -22.73
C LEU A 297 -16.49 -5.39 -21.78
N HIS A 298 -15.37 -4.66 -21.65
CA HIS A 298 -15.28 -3.43 -20.87
C HIS A 298 -16.27 -2.36 -21.37
N GLU A 299 -16.30 -2.11 -22.67
CA GLU A 299 -17.22 -1.14 -23.27
C GLU A 299 -18.68 -1.59 -23.15
N LYS A 300 -18.96 -2.89 -23.33
CA LYS A 300 -20.30 -3.44 -23.13
C LYS A 300 -20.77 -3.29 -21.70
N PHE A 301 -19.88 -3.52 -20.71
CA PHE A 301 -20.17 -3.29 -19.30
C PHE A 301 -20.61 -1.84 -19.04
N TYR A 302 -19.79 -0.85 -19.43
CA TYR A 302 -20.10 0.56 -19.17
C TYR A 302 -21.27 1.09 -20.00
N ARG A 303 -21.45 0.59 -21.24
CA ARG A 303 -22.63 0.90 -22.05
C ARG A 303 -23.90 0.43 -21.34
N SER A 304 -23.92 -0.83 -20.90
CA SER A 304 -25.09 -1.42 -20.22
C SER A 304 -25.36 -0.72 -18.89
N LEU A 305 -24.30 -0.36 -18.14
CA LEU A 305 -24.41 0.40 -16.90
C LEU A 305 -25.01 1.79 -17.12
N GLY A 306 -24.56 2.50 -18.17
CA GLY A 306 -25.03 3.86 -18.48
C GLY A 306 -26.46 3.90 -19.00
N THR A 307 -26.88 2.92 -19.80
CA THR A 307 -28.24 2.83 -20.33
C THR A 307 -29.22 2.16 -19.37
N GLY A 308 -28.72 1.41 -18.38
CA GLY A 308 -29.50 0.51 -17.53
C GLY A 308 -30.08 -0.67 -18.32
N ASP A 309 -29.28 -1.24 -19.21
CA ASP A 309 -29.65 -2.41 -20.00
C ASP A 309 -29.40 -3.69 -19.19
N ASP A 310 -30.46 -4.24 -18.60
CA ASP A 310 -30.41 -5.46 -17.79
C ASP A 310 -29.95 -6.68 -18.63
N THR A 311 -30.37 -6.76 -19.90
CA THR A 311 -30.01 -7.88 -20.79
C THR A 311 -28.54 -7.78 -21.18
N GLY A 312 -28.10 -6.61 -21.62
CA GLY A 312 -26.69 -6.35 -21.93
C GLY A 312 -25.76 -6.62 -20.74
N MET A 313 -26.17 -6.22 -19.53
CA MET A 313 -25.41 -6.48 -18.31
C MET A 313 -25.36 -7.98 -17.99
N ALA A 314 -26.49 -8.70 -18.09
CA ALA A 314 -26.50 -10.14 -17.87
C ALA A 314 -25.60 -10.90 -18.85
N GLU A 315 -25.53 -10.45 -20.11
CA GLU A 315 -24.66 -11.03 -21.12
C GLU A 315 -23.17 -10.83 -20.80
N VAL A 316 -22.76 -9.65 -20.29
CA VAL A 316 -21.37 -9.37 -19.88
C VAL A 316 -20.87 -10.40 -18.86
N TRP A 317 -21.75 -10.82 -17.94
CA TRP A 317 -21.42 -11.74 -16.85
C TRP A 317 -21.80 -13.20 -17.11
N SER A 318 -22.42 -13.49 -18.27
CA SER A 318 -23.08 -14.77 -18.53
C SER A 318 -22.14 -15.98 -18.37
N SER A 319 -20.94 -15.93 -18.96
CA SER A 319 -19.93 -16.98 -18.83
C SER A 319 -19.37 -17.11 -17.41
N ALA A 320 -19.24 -16.02 -16.67
CA ALA A 320 -18.73 -16.05 -15.30
C ALA A 320 -19.75 -16.64 -14.32
N LYS A 321 -21.04 -16.36 -14.52
CA LYS A 321 -22.14 -16.85 -13.66
C LYS A 321 -22.29 -18.37 -13.71
N SER A 322 -22.03 -18.98 -14.86
CA SER A 322 -22.16 -20.43 -15.06
C SER A 322 -20.92 -21.20 -14.63
N SER A 323 -19.74 -20.60 -14.76
CA SER A 323 -18.46 -21.30 -14.57
C SER A 323 -17.87 -21.14 -13.17
N ARG A 324 -18.29 -20.14 -12.37
CA ARG A 324 -17.59 -19.78 -11.14
C ARG A 324 -18.46 -19.33 -9.97
N PRO A 325 -17.98 -19.57 -8.73
CA PRO A 325 -18.59 -18.97 -7.54
C PRO A 325 -18.37 -17.45 -7.53
N SER A 326 -19.32 -16.74 -6.93
CA SER A 326 -19.29 -15.30 -6.72
C SER A 326 -18.06 -14.87 -5.93
N CYS A 327 -17.31 -13.88 -6.43
CA CYS A 327 -16.19 -13.29 -5.68
C CYS A 327 -16.68 -12.44 -4.49
N LEU A 328 -17.99 -12.19 -4.40
CA LEU A 328 -18.64 -11.44 -3.35
C LEU A 328 -19.13 -12.31 -2.19
N SER A 329 -19.21 -13.64 -2.34
CA SER A 329 -19.70 -14.56 -1.29
C SER A 329 -19.06 -14.33 0.09
N PRO A 330 -17.72 -14.20 0.20
CA PRO A 330 -17.09 -13.99 1.52
C PRO A 330 -17.48 -12.67 2.20
N LEU A 331 -17.90 -11.66 1.42
CA LEU A 331 -18.38 -10.39 1.96
C LEU A 331 -19.83 -10.49 2.40
N VAL A 332 -20.67 -11.20 1.63
CA VAL A 332 -22.07 -11.48 2.00
C VAL A 332 -22.14 -12.30 3.28
N GLU A 333 -21.32 -13.34 3.41
CA GLU A 333 -21.21 -14.16 4.62
C GLU A 333 -20.81 -13.34 5.86
N LYS A 334 -20.02 -12.28 5.67
CA LYS A 334 -19.66 -11.30 6.71
C LYS A 334 -20.76 -10.25 6.96
N GLY A 335 -21.93 -10.38 6.34
CA GLY A 335 -23.09 -9.51 6.52
C GLY A 335 -23.14 -8.30 5.58
N ALA A 336 -22.33 -8.26 4.52
CA ALA A 336 -22.40 -7.18 3.55
C ALA A 336 -23.67 -7.29 2.69
N ARG A 337 -24.30 -6.15 2.41
CA ARG A 337 -25.51 -6.08 1.59
C ARG A 337 -25.15 -6.16 0.11
N LEU A 338 -25.68 -7.17 -0.57
CA LEU A 338 -25.66 -7.31 -2.03
C LEU A 338 -26.87 -6.60 -2.62
N ASP A 339 -26.62 -5.61 -3.48
CA ASP A 339 -27.62 -5.02 -4.35
C ASP A 339 -27.49 -5.66 -5.74
N GLY A 340 -28.55 -6.34 -6.19
CA GLY A 340 -28.60 -7.00 -7.50
C GLY A 340 -28.56 -6.01 -8.67
N TRP A 341 -28.27 -6.49 -9.88
CA TRP A 341 -28.22 -5.64 -11.07
C TRP A 341 -29.56 -4.92 -11.35
N ASP A 342 -30.70 -5.54 -11.02
CA ASP A 342 -32.04 -4.92 -11.08
C ASP A 342 -32.21 -3.71 -10.15
N VAL A 343 -31.39 -3.60 -9.11
CA VAL A 343 -31.33 -2.47 -8.19
C VAL A 343 -30.27 -1.47 -8.65
N VAL A 344 -29.11 -1.94 -9.09
CA VAL A 344 -27.97 -1.10 -9.51
C VAL A 344 -28.28 -0.32 -10.80
N LEU A 345 -29.01 -0.93 -11.74
CA LEU A 345 -29.29 -0.36 -13.06
C LEU A 345 -30.51 0.58 -13.07
N ARG A 346 -31.17 0.79 -11.93
CA ARG A 346 -32.31 1.70 -11.82
C ARG A 346 -31.90 3.14 -12.18
N PRO A 347 -32.78 3.92 -12.84
CA PRO A 347 -32.46 5.27 -13.30
C PRO A 347 -31.99 6.23 -12.20
N ASP A 348 -32.43 6.04 -10.96
CA ASP A 348 -32.08 6.83 -9.77
C ASP A 348 -30.79 6.36 -9.07
N ARG A 349 -30.25 5.19 -9.45
CA ARG A 349 -29.10 4.54 -8.81
C ARG A 349 -27.88 4.47 -9.72
N ARG A 350 -28.09 4.28 -11.03
CA ARG A 350 -27.01 4.13 -12.00
C ARG A 350 -26.24 5.45 -12.21
N PRO A 351 -24.93 5.39 -12.49
CA PRO A 351 -24.17 6.60 -12.79
C PRO A 351 -24.62 7.22 -14.12
N GLN A 352 -24.76 8.54 -14.16
CA GLN A 352 -25.02 9.31 -15.37
C GLN A 352 -23.82 10.18 -15.75
N GLY A 353 -23.54 10.28 -17.05
CA GLY A 353 -22.47 11.14 -17.58
C GLY A 353 -21.06 10.73 -17.14
N MET A 354 -20.86 9.45 -16.81
CA MET A 354 -19.54 8.92 -16.45
C MET A 354 -18.67 8.77 -17.71
N ARG A 355 -17.42 9.23 -17.62
CA ARG A 355 -16.42 9.08 -18.69
C ARG A 355 -15.29 8.18 -18.21
N ILE A 356 -14.87 7.23 -19.04
CA ILE A 356 -13.77 6.32 -18.72
C ILE A 356 -12.55 6.71 -19.55
N ASP A 357 -11.45 6.99 -18.87
CA ASP A 357 -10.20 7.40 -19.48
C ASP A 357 -9.03 6.54 -18.98
N ASP A 358 -7.89 6.70 -19.64
CA ASP A 358 -6.59 6.21 -19.16
C ASP A 358 -6.49 4.70 -18.89
N LEU A 359 -7.19 3.88 -19.67
CA LEU A 359 -7.11 2.42 -19.64
C LEU A 359 -5.67 1.89 -19.78
N ASP A 360 -5.31 0.94 -18.92
CA ASP A 360 -4.10 0.11 -18.98
C ASP A 360 -4.51 -1.36 -18.77
N ILE A 361 -4.00 -2.26 -19.60
CA ILE A 361 -4.33 -3.69 -19.58
C ILE A 361 -3.05 -4.48 -19.34
N THR A 362 -3.10 -5.45 -18.44
CA THR A 362 -2.03 -6.39 -18.16
C THR A 362 -2.58 -7.80 -18.26
N ILE A 363 -1.91 -8.67 -19.02
CA ILE A 363 -2.25 -10.09 -19.11
C ILE A 363 -1.12 -10.88 -18.47
N GLU A 364 -1.46 -11.72 -17.50
CA GLU A 364 -0.50 -12.52 -16.76
C GLU A 364 -1.09 -13.87 -16.36
N LYS A 365 -0.36 -14.97 -16.59
CA LYS A 365 -0.77 -16.34 -16.24
C LYS A 365 -2.22 -16.69 -16.63
N GLY A 366 -2.70 -16.17 -17.77
CA GLY A 366 -4.06 -16.42 -18.29
C GLY A 366 -5.15 -15.54 -17.69
N VAL A 367 -4.80 -14.60 -16.81
CA VAL A 367 -5.70 -13.61 -16.22
C VAL A 367 -5.37 -12.24 -16.81
N ALA A 368 -6.38 -11.51 -17.29
CA ALA A 368 -6.22 -10.13 -17.69
C ALA A 368 -6.77 -9.20 -16.61
N THR A 369 -6.02 -8.15 -16.29
CA THR A 369 -6.45 -7.07 -15.40
C THR A 369 -6.41 -5.76 -16.17
N LEU A 370 -7.55 -5.07 -16.21
CA LEU A 370 -7.71 -3.74 -16.78
C LEU A 370 -7.86 -2.74 -15.64
N THR A 371 -7.08 -1.67 -15.66
CA THR A 371 -7.29 -0.52 -14.77
C THR A 371 -7.63 0.73 -15.58
N GLY A 372 -8.52 1.56 -15.06
CA GLY A 372 -9.00 2.76 -15.74
C GLY A 372 -9.39 3.86 -14.76
N LEU A 373 -9.57 5.08 -15.28
CA LEU A 373 -10.07 6.21 -14.50
C LEU A 373 -11.51 6.51 -14.90
N GLU A 374 -12.42 6.35 -13.95
CA GLU A 374 -13.80 6.79 -14.12
C GLU A 374 -13.91 8.23 -13.63
N THR A 375 -14.40 9.12 -14.48
CA THR A 375 -14.74 10.49 -14.10
C THR A 375 -16.25 10.60 -14.06
N VAL A 376 -16.82 10.83 -12.88
CA VAL A 376 -18.26 11.07 -12.72
C VAL A 376 -18.61 12.52 -13.06
N ALA A 377 -19.88 12.80 -13.32
CA ALA A 377 -20.35 14.12 -13.78
C ALA A 377 -19.97 15.31 -12.88
N ASN A 378 -19.75 15.08 -11.57
CA ASN A 378 -19.31 16.13 -10.64
C ASN A 378 -17.78 16.38 -10.67
N GLY A 379 -17.05 15.71 -11.57
CA GLY A 379 -15.60 15.81 -11.72
C GLY A 379 -14.79 14.92 -10.77
N ALA A 380 -15.42 14.18 -9.85
CA ALA A 380 -14.71 13.23 -9.02
C ALA A 380 -14.18 12.06 -9.86
N THR A 381 -12.97 11.61 -9.53
CA THR A 381 -12.31 10.51 -10.21
C THR A 381 -12.28 9.26 -9.34
N LEU A 382 -12.50 8.11 -9.96
CA LEU A 382 -12.48 6.78 -9.37
C LEU A 382 -11.46 5.92 -10.13
N LEU A 383 -10.77 5.03 -9.43
CA LEU A 383 -9.95 4.00 -10.07
C LEU A 383 -10.83 2.77 -10.22
N CYS A 384 -11.05 2.34 -11.45
CA CYS A 384 -11.67 1.06 -11.73
C CYS A 384 -10.60 0.00 -11.97
N THR A 385 -10.91 -1.22 -11.54
CA THR A 385 -10.14 -2.42 -11.82
C THR A 385 -11.11 -3.51 -12.22
N GLN A 386 -10.88 -4.11 -13.38
CA GLN A 386 -11.67 -5.20 -13.92
C GLN A 386 -10.76 -6.38 -14.15
N THR A 387 -11.20 -7.56 -13.72
CA THR A 387 -10.47 -8.81 -13.94
C THR A 387 -11.23 -9.65 -14.94
N PHE A 388 -10.49 -10.24 -15.87
CA PHE A 388 -10.99 -11.12 -16.89
C PHE A 388 -10.18 -12.40 -16.88
N GLU A 389 -10.87 -13.50 -17.13
CA GLU A 389 -10.26 -14.82 -17.23
C GLU A 389 -10.82 -15.54 -18.44
N ARG A 390 -10.18 -16.62 -18.84
CA ARG A 390 -10.72 -17.46 -19.92
C ARG A 390 -11.70 -18.48 -19.37
N ASP A 391 -12.82 -18.65 -20.04
CA ASP A 391 -13.78 -19.72 -19.78
C ASP A 391 -13.30 -21.07 -20.36
N ASP A 392 -14.14 -22.11 -20.25
CA ASP A 392 -13.83 -23.45 -20.76
C ASP A 392 -13.67 -23.49 -22.29
N ASN A 393 -14.22 -22.51 -23.00
CA ASN A 393 -14.08 -22.36 -24.46
C ASN A 393 -12.86 -21.49 -24.83
N ALA A 394 -12.03 -21.12 -23.86
CA ALA A 394 -10.92 -20.20 -23.98
C ALA A 394 -11.32 -18.77 -24.39
N GLU A 395 -12.59 -18.38 -24.24
CA GLU A 395 -13.08 -17.03 -24.47
C GLU A 395 -12.88 -16.16 -23.22
N TRP A 396 -12.58 -14.87 -23.40
CA TRP A 396 -12.46 -13.96 -22.28
C TRP A 396 -13.83 -13.72 -21.65
N MET A 397 -13.88 -13.76 -20.32
CA MET A 397 -15.05 -13.44 -19.52
C MET A 397 -14.66 -12.50 -18.39
N MET A 398 -15.56 -11.58 -18.05
CA MET A 398 -15.37 -10.67 -16.93
C MET A 398 -15.70 -11.39 -15.62
N THR A 399 -14.78 -11.40 -14.65
CA THR A 399 -14.96 -12.11 -13.37
C THR A 399 -15.16 -11.19 -12.19
N SER A 400 -14.65 -9.96 -12.26
CA SER A 400 -14.91 -8.95 -11.23
C SER A 400 -14.74 -7.53 -11.76
N HIS A 401 -15.44 -6.61 -11.10
CA HIS A 401 -15.26 -5.17 -11.27
C HIS A 401 -15.15 -4.53 -9.88
N THR A 402 -14.12 -3.73 -9.65
CA THR A 402 -13.93 -2.97 -8.41
C THR A 402 -13.72 -1.52 -8.76
N THR A 403 -14.40 -0.64 -8.02
CA THR A 403 -14.25 0.81 -8.16
C THR A 403 -14.00 1.44 -6.80
N ILE A 404 -13.01 2.33 -6.75
CA ILE A 404 -12.61 3.03 -5.54
C ILE A 404 -12.44 4.53 -5.81
N PRO A 405 -12.79 5.41 -4.85
CA PRO A 405 -12.43 6.81 -4.93
C PRO A 405 -10.92 7.00 -5.09
N TYR A 406 -10.51 7.72 -6.13
CA TYR A 406 -9.11 7.92 -6.48
C TYR A 406 -8.90 9.32 -7.03
N GLY A 407 -8.42 10.24 -6.19
CA GLY A 407 -8.29 11.66 -6.54
C GLY A 407 -7.18 12.36 -5.78
N ALA A 408 -7.03 13.65 -6.06
CA ALA A 408 -5.98 14.52 -5.56
C ALA A 408 -5.94 14.70 -4.03
N ASP A 409 -7.05 14.50 -3.33
CA ASP A 409 -7.14 14.60 -1.86
C ASP A 409 -8.14 13.58 -1.29
N THR A 410 -8.36 12.49 -2.04
CA THR A 410 -9.41 11.51 -1.73
C THR A 410 -8.81 10.26 -1.14
N VAL A 411 -9.19 9.96 0.11
CA VAL A 411 -8.93 8.64 0.72
C VAL A 411 -10.18 7.78 0.56
N ALA A 412 -10.08 6.60 -0.07
CA ALA A 412 -11.24 5.73 -0.18
C ALA A 412 -11.69 5.27 1.22
N LYS A 413 -12.93 5.65 1.56
CA LYS A 413 -13.63 5.12 2.74
C LYS A 413 -14.45 3.89 2.39
N ILE A 414 -14.92 3.82 1.14
CA ILE A 414 -15.79 2.78 0.61
C ILE A 414 -15.17 2.25 -0.69
N VAL A 415 -15.31 0.95 -0.90
CA VAL A 415 -14.95 0.22 -2.11
C VAL A 415 -16.23 -0.39 -2.65
N LEU A 416 -16.51 -0.20 -3.93
CA LEU A 416 -17.56 -0.89 -4.64
C LEU A 416 -16.96 -2.12 -5.32
N ARG A 417 -17.50 -3.30 -5.06
CA ARG A 417 -17.12 -4.54 -5.75
C ARG A 417 -18.35 -5.15 -6.40
N CYS A 418 -18.22 -5.57 -7.64
CA CYS A 418 -19.29 -6.13 -8.44
C CYS A 418 -18.86 -7.43 -9.12
N ASP A 419 -19.82 -8.32 -9.30
CA ASP A 419 -19.72 -9.53 -10.11
C ASP A 419 -21.06 -9.84 -10.79
N ALA A 420 -21.22 -11.07 -11.29
CA ALA A 420 -22.44 -11.52 -11.96
C ALA A 420 -23.73 -11.36 -11.15
N ASN A 421 -23.66 -11.28 -9.81
CA ASN A 421 -24.83 -11.18 -8.95
C ASN A 421 -25.22 -9.74 -8.59
N GLY A 422 -24.38 -8.76 -8.89
CA GLY A 422 -24.62 -7.35 -8.58
C GLY A 422 -23.41 -6.71 -7.92
N CYS A 423 -23.65 -5.76 -7.01
CA CYS A 423 -22.60 -4.99 -6.37
C CYS A 423 -22.75 -4.93 -4.83
N ILE A 424 -21.62 -4.82 -4.15
CA ILE A 424 -21.52 -4.58 -2.70
C ILE A 424 -20.64 -3.34 -2.47
N ALA A 425 -21.13 -2.43 -1.62
CA ALA A 425 -20.33 -1.35 -1.06
C ALA A 425 -19.82 -1.75 0.34
N VAL A 426 -18.49 -1.80 0.51
CA VAL A 426 -17.86 -2.15 1.79
C VAL A 426 -16.85 -1.08 2.24
N PRO A 427 -16.59 -0.94 3.55
CA PRO A 427 -15.51 -0.09 4.03
C PRO A 427 -14.16 -0.53 3.46
N ALA A 428 -13.33 0.40 2.99
CA ALA A 428 -12.04 0.08 2.37
C ALA A 428 -11.11 -0.72 3.31
N ARG A 429 -11.21 -0.47 4.63
CA ARG A 429 -10.47 -1.25 5.65
C ARG A 429 -10.87 -2.71 5.72
N ALA A 430 -12.11 -3.06 5.37
CA ALA A 430 -12.59 -4.43 5.36
C ALA A 430 -12.03 -5.24 4.18
N VAL A 431 -11.57 -4.55 3.13
CA VAL A 431 -10.97 -5.14 1.93
C VAL A 431 -9.43 -5.20 2.04
N ALA A 432 -8.82 -4.21 2.71
CA ALA A 432 -7.36 -4.10 2.86
C ALA A 432 -6.68 -5.20 3.69
N SER A 433 -7.44 -6.07 4.35
CA SER A 433 -6.91 -7.21 5.09
C SER A 433 -7.56 -8.49 4.59
N ASP A 434 -6.88 -9.21 3.70
CA ASP A 434 -7.10 -10.66 3.55
C ASP A 434 -6.62 -11.29 4.87
N LYS A 435 -7.55 -11.36 5.83
CA LYS A 435 -7.30 -11.95 7.15
C LYS A 435 -7.26 -13.46 7.09
#